data_AF-A0A838HC17-F1
#
_entry.id   AF-A0A838HC17-F1
#
_cell.length_a   1.000
_cell.length_b   1.000
_cell.length_c   1.000
_cell.angle_alpha   90.00
_cell.angle_beta   90.00
_cell.angle_gamma   90.00
#
_symmetry.space_group_name_H-M   'P 1'
#
loop_
_entity.id
_entity.type
_entity.pdbx_description
1 polymer ?
#
loop_
_entity_poly.entity_id
_entity_poly.type
_entity_poly.pdbx_seq_one_letter_code
_entity_poly.pdbx_strand_id
1 'polypeptide(L)' 'YLDGKLEPGMVLTVEPGLYFQSSDLLVPESLRGIGIRIEDDVLVTNDGCQNLSGQLPRTADDVEAWMGSLVP' A
#
# COMPACT_ATOMS: atom_id res chain seq x y z
N TYR A 1 10.00 -9.61 14.98
CA TYR A 1 9.09 -9.00 14.01
C TYR A 1 7.69 -8.82 14.58
N LEU A 2 7.04 -9.84 15.17
CA LEU A 2 5.76 -9.62 15.87
C LEU A 2 5.91 -8.91 17.22
N ASP A 3 6.92 -9.29 18.02
CA ASP A 3 7.11 -8.74 19.37
C ASP A 3 8.32 -7.78 19.50
N GLY A 4 8.91 -7.38 18.37
CA GLY A 4 10.05 -6.47 18.37
C GLY A 4 9.59 -5.03 18.57
N LYS A 5 10.23 -4.29 19.49
CA LYS A 5 10.00 -2.85 19.60
C LYS A 5 10.65 -2.15 18.42
N LEU A 6 9.92 -1.22 17.81
CA LEU A 6 10.46 -0.31 16.80
C LEU A 6 11.31 0.73 17.51
N GLU A 7 12.55 0.90 17.03
CA GLU A 7 13.49 1.89 17.55
C GLU A 7 13.80 2.93 16.47
N PRO A 8 14.06 4.19 16.84
CA PRO A 8 14.44 5.25 15.91
C PRO A 8 15.63 4.85 15.03
N GLY A 9 15.54 5.15 13.73
CA GLY A 9 16.55 4.77 12.74
C GLY A 9 16.29 3.45 12.00
N MET A 10 15.32 2.64 12.47
CA MET A 10 14.84 1.49 11.70
C MET A 10 14.06 1.94 10.47
N VAL A 11 14.21 1.21 9.35
CA VAL A 11 13.42 1.39 8.12
C VAL A 11 12.70 0.07 7.83
N LEU A 12 11.42 0.16 7.49
CA LEU A 12 10.57 -0.97 7.18
C LEU A 12 9.48 -0.60 6.18
N THR A 13 8.87 -1.61 5.57
CA THR A 13 7.69 -1.47 4.72
C THR A 13 6.40 -1.49 5.55
N VAL A 14 5.39 -0.74 5.09
CA VAL A 14 3.99 -0.85 5.53
C VAL A 14 3.16 -1.20 4.31
N GLU A 15 2.76 -2.47 4.20
CA GLU A 15 2.35 -3.07 2.92
C GLU A 15 1.03 -3.87 2.97
N PRO A 16 -0.11 -3.29 3.42
CA PRO A 16 -1.39 -4.00 3.42
C PRO A 16 -1.83 -4.40 2.00
N GLY A 17 -2.35 -5.62 1.86
CA GLY A 17 -2.89 -6.12 0.60
C GLY A 17 -4.10 -7.02 0.76
N LEU A 18 -4.95 -7.03 -0.27
CA LEU A 18 -6.11 -7.90 -0.44
C LEU A 18 -6.00 -8.65 -1.76
N TYR A 19 -6.21 -9.96 -1.71
CA TYR A 19 -6.07 -10.84 -2.87
C TYR A 19 -7.26 -11.79 -2.93
N PHE A 20 -8.05 -11.70 -3.99
CA PHE A 20 -9.23 -12.52 -4.19
C PHE A 20 -8.97 -13.59 -5.23
N GLN A 21 -9.01 -14.86 -4.81
CA GLN A 21 -8.81 -15.97 -5.74
C GLN A 21 -9.92 -15.98 -6.80
N SER A 22 -9.55 -16.20 -8.06
CA SER A 22 -10.49 -16.20 -9.19
C SER A 22 -11.61 -17.24 -9.09
N SER A 23 -11.36 -18.36 -8.41
CA SER A 23 -12.31 -19.47 -8.25
C SER A 23 -13.05 -19.49 -6.91
N ASP A 24 -12.85 -18.49 -6.04
CA ASP A 24 -13.52 -18.45 -4.73
C ASP A 24 -14.98 -18.01 -4.87
N LEU A 25 -15.90 -18.96 -4.73
CA LEU A 25 -17.33 -18.73 -4.87
C LEU A 25 -17.95 -17.95 -3.69
N LEU A 26 -17.24 -17.79 -2.57
CA LEU A 26 -17.67 -16.96 -1.44
C LEU A 26 -17.42 -15.46 -1.68
N VAL A 27 -16.54 -15.12 -2.62
CA VAL A 27 -16.26 -13.73 -3.04
C VAL A 27 -17.26 -13.31 -4.13
N PRO A 28 -17.79 -12.07 -4.10
CA PRO A 28 -18.56 -11.52 -5.21
C PRO A 28 -17.82 -11.65 -6.54
N GLU A 29 -18.52 -12.07 -7.59
CA GLU A 29 -17.90 -12.35 -8.90
C GLU A 29 -17.08 -11.17 -9.44
N SER A 30 -17.56 -9.94 -9.24
CA SER A 30 -16.88 -8.71 -9.67
C SER A 30 -15.54 -8.43 -8.99
N LEU A 31 -15.23 -9.10 -7.87
CA LEU A 31 -13.98 -8.93 -7.13
C LEU A 31 -12.98 -10.08 -7.37
N ARG A 32 -13.43 -11.20 -7.95
CA ARG A 32 -12.60 -12.38 -8.15
C ARG A 32 -11.45 -12.10 -9.11
N GLY A 33 -10.27 -12.59 -8.76
CA GLY A 33 -9.05 -12.38 -9.56
C GLY A 33 -8.40 -11.00 -9.35
N ILE A 34 -8.98 -10.14 -8.51
CA ILE A 34 -8.39 -8.84 -8.17
C ILE A 34 -7.40 -9.02 -7.01
N GLY A 35 -6.20 -8.46 -7.18
CA GLY A 35 -5.19 -8.33 -6.14
C GLY A 35 -4.71 -6.89 -6.05
N ILE A 36 -4.69 -6.33 -4.85
CA ILE A 36 -4.29 -4.94 -4.58
C ILE A 36 -3.37 -4.94 -3.37
N ARG A 37 -2.26 -4.19 -3.46
CA ARG A 37 -1.37 -3.87 -2.34
C ARG A 37 -0.98 -2.40 -2.45
N ILE A 38 -0.96 -1.71 -1.32
CA ILE A 38 -0.37 -0.36 -1.21
C ILE A 38 0.78 -0.50 -0.23
N GLU A 39 1.94 0.01 -0.58
CA GLU A 39 3.18 -0.22 0.13
C GLU A 39 3.98 1.09 0.23
N ASP A 40 4.43 1.41 1.44
CA ASP A 40 5.27 2.56 1.73
C ASP A 40 6.51 2.15 2.54
N ASP A 41 7.64 2.81 2.28
CA ASP A 41 8.85 2.73 3.09
C ASP A 41 8.80 3.78 4.20
N VAL A 42 8.90 3.36 5.46
CA VAL A 42 8.84 4.26 6.61
C VAL A 42 10.11 4.18 7.46
N LEU A 43 10.66 5.35 7.80
CA LEU A 43 11.71 5.53 8.79
C LEU A 43 11.08 5.77 10.16
N VAL A 44 11.41 4.95 11.16
CA VAL A 44 11.00 5.17 12.55
C VAL A 44 11.77 6.36 13.13
N THR A 45 11.05 7.31 13.71
CA THR A 45 11.61 8.49 14.41
C THR A 45 11.38 8.37 15.92
N ASN A 46 11.90 9.32 16.70
CA ASN A 46 11.71 9.34 18.16
C ASN A 46 10.24 9.47 18.59
N ASP A 47 9.39 10.03 17.72
CA ASP A 47 8.02 10.46 18.00
C ASP A 47 6.99 9.91 16.99
N GLY A 48 7.40 9.05 16.06
CA GLY A 48 6.52 8.49 15.04
C GLY A 48 7.30 7.85 13.89
N CYS A 49 6.92 8.20 12.66
CA CYS A 49 7.62 7.77 11.46
C CYS A 49 7.60 8.84 10.37
N GLN A 50 8.58 8.78 9.48
CA GLN A 50 8.63 9.54 8.24
C GLN A 50 8.40 8.59 7.06
N ASN A 51 7.42 8.90 6.22
CA ASN A 51 7.22 8.18 4.95
C ASN A 51 8.26 8.66 3.92
N LEU A 52 9.08 7.74 3.42
CA LEU A 52 10.14 7.98 2.44
C LEU A 52 9.64 7.90 1.00
N SER A 53 8.51 7.22 0.76
CA SER A 53 7.87 7.00 -0.55
C SER A 53 6.60 7.84 -0.78
N GLY A 54 6.23 8.69 0.17
CA GLY A 54 4.97 9.43 0.18
C GLY A 54 4.76 10.47 -0.94
N GLN A 55 5.69 10.58 -1.88
CA GLN A 55 5.51 11.39 -3.10
C GLN A 55 4.71 10.65 -4.19
N LEU A 56 4.54 9.33 -4.05
CA LEU A 56 3.74 8.54 -4.98
C LEU A 56 2.24 8.70 -4.67
N PRO A 57 1.38 8.78 -5.70
CA PRO A 57 -0.07 8.81 -5.51
C PRO A 57 -0.54 7.49 -4.90
N ARG A 58 -1.46 7.57 -3.92
CA ARG A 58 -1.97 6.41 -3.17
C ARG A 58 -3.49 6.29 -3.16
N THR A 59 -4.19 7.41 -3.36
CA THR A 59 -5.65 7.38 -3.48
C THR A 59 -6.03 7.04 -4.92
N ALA A 60 -7.22 6.47 -5.12
CA ALA A 60 -7.71 6.18 -6.46
C ALA A 60 -7.74 7.46 -7.31
N ASP A 61 -8.29 8.56 -6.77
CA ASP A 61 -8.37 9.86 -7.44
C ASP A 61 -6.99 10.39 -7.87
N ASP A 62 -5.98 10.31 -7.00
CA ASP A 62 -4.62 10.78 -7.32
C ASP A 62 -3.99 9.94 -8.44
N VAL A 63 -4.20 8.61 -8.40
CA VAL A 63 -3.70 7.69 -9.43
C VAL A 63 -4.41 7.95 -10.76
N GLU A 64 -5.73 8.10 -10.75
CA GLU A 64 -6.53 8.39 -11.95
C GLU A 64 -6.13 9.74 -12.56
N ALA A 65 -5.95 10.79 -11.74
CA ALA A 65 -5.49 12.09 -12.20
C ALA A 65 -4.08 12.02 -12.80
N TRP A 66 -3.17 11.30 -12.14
CA TRP A 66 -1.81 11.11 -12.66
C TRP A 66 -1.82 10.36 -13.99
N MET A 67 -2.53 9.23 -14.08
CA MET A 67 -2.67 8.45 -15.31
C MET A 67 -3.33 9.26 -16.43
N GLY A 68 -4.38 10.02 -16.11
CA GLY A 68 -5.07 10.89 -17.06
C GLY A 68 -4.15 11.98 -17.64
N SER A 69 -3.21 12.50 -16.85
CA SER A 69 -2.23 13.49 -17.33
C SER A 69 -1.22 12.93 -18.35
N LEU A 70 -1.09 11.60 -18.44
CA LEU A 70 -0.14 10.91 -19.32
C LEU A 70 -0.76 10.50 -20.67
N VAL A 71 -2.08 10.58 -20.80
CA VAL A 71 -2.80 10.27 -22.04
C VAL A 71 -2.93 11.56 -22.87
N PRO A 72 -2.62 11.56 -24.18
CA PRO A 72 -2.73 12.73 -25.06
C PRO A 72 -4.14 13.30 -25.18
#